data_AF-A0A958XDC0-F1
#
_entry.id   AF-A0A958XDC0-F1
#
_cell.length_a   1.000
_cell.length_b   1.000
_cell.length_c   1.000
_cell.angle_alpha   90.00
_cell.angle_beta   90.00
_cell.angle_gamma   90.00
#
_symmetry.space_group_name_H-M   'P 1'
#
loop_
_entity.id
_entity.type
_entity.pdbx_description
1 polymer ?
#
loop_
_entity_poly.entity_id
_entity_poly.type
_entity_poly.pdbx_seq_one_letter_code
_entity_poly.pdbx_strand_id
1 'polypeptide(L)'
;GVKRIYADDQQQLRWSQFRNLGGEEMLKRVRDEVFPHFKTVALEGTTYGEYMKDAQLMIQKPSLLVSAVNQIEALPLTQGDTKGDLYEYLLSKLTTAGINGQFRTPRHIIDFMVELMDPQPTETIADPACGTGGFLVRAMEHLMREFTSEDGVLEETGDDGKPYKIFTGDLLEPYRDHI
;
A
#
# COMPACT_ATOMS: atom_id res chain seq x y z
N GLY A 1 19.56 10.82 -3.68
CA GLY A 1 19.05 11.22 -2.36
C GLY A 1 17.54 11.12 -2.39
N VAL A 2 16.91 10.54 -1.36
CA VAL A 2 15.45 10.35 -1.30
C VAL A 2 14.75 11.70 -1.40
N LYS A 3 13.97 11.90 -2.47
CA LYS A 3 13.19 13.13 -2.68
C LYS A 3 12.05 13.15 -1.67
N ARG A 4 11.94 14.23 -0.88
CA ARG A 4 10.89 14.36 0.13
C ARG A 4 9.55 14.62 -0.57
N ILE A 5 8.51 13.85 -0.21
CA ILE A 5 7.12 14.01 -0.70
C ILE A 5 6.49 15.34 -0.24
N TYR A 6 6.93 15.85 0.92
CA TYR A 6 6.47 17.12 1.49
C TYR A 6 7.68 18.02 1.72
N ALA A 7 7.63 19.23 1.17
CA ALA A 7 8.58 20.29 1.47
C ALA A 7 8.40 20.82 2.91
N ASP A 8 9.37 21.59 3.40
CA ASP A 8 9.38 22.04 4.81
C ASP A 8 8.18 22.96 5.13
N ASP A 9 7.61 23.63 4.13
CA ASP A 9 6.40 24.46 4.20
C ASP A 9 5.08 23.67 3.94
N GLN A 10 5.16 22.36 3.74
CA GLN A 10 4.04 21.47 3.43
C GLN A 10 3.76 20.44 4.54
N GLN A 11 4.40 20.56 5.70
CA GLN A 11 4.27 19.57 6.77
C GLN A 11 2.84 19.45 7.29
N GLN A 12 2.05 20.53 7.22
CA GLN A 12 0.63 20.58 7.57
C GLN A 12 -0.29 19.66 6.76
N LEU A 13 0.21 19.15 5.62
CA LEU A 13 -0.51 18.22 4.74
C LEU A 13 -0.36 16.75 5.19
N ARG A 14 0.52 16.47 6.16
CA ARG A 14 0.77 15.12 6.64
C ARG A 14 -0.40 14.60 7.48
N TRP A 15 -0.61 13.29 7.40
CA TRP A 15 -1.60 12.56 8.21
C TRP A 15 -1.53 12.92 9.71
N SER A 16 -0.31 12.92 10.27
CA SER A 16 -0.07 13.24 11.69
C SER A 16 -0.48 14.65 12.10
N GLN A 17 -0.63 15.57 11.15
CA GLN A 17 -1.08 16.93 11.39
C GLN A 17 -2.59 17.04 11.26
N PHE A 18 -3.15 16.72 10.09
CA PHE A 18 -4.57 17.00 9.83
C PHE A 18 -5.53 16.07 10.61
N ARG A 19 -5.09 14.88 11.04
CA ARG A 19 -5.94 13.96 11.80
C ARG A 19 -6.44 14.53 13.13
N ASN A 20 -5.72 15.52 13.69
CA ASN A 20 -6.05 16.16 14.96
C ASN A 20 -6.95 17.40 14.78
N LEU A 21 -7.33 17.75 13.56
CA LEU A 21 -8.14 18.94 13.28
C LEU A 21 -9.63 18.72 13.58
N GLY A 22 -10.33 19.82 13.86
CA GLY A 22 -11.79 19.83 13.89
C GLY A 22 -12.37 19.57 12.49
N GLY A 23 -13.60 19.07 12.41
CA GLY A 23 -14.14 18.55 11.15
C GLY A 23 -14.18 19.54 9.98
N GLU A 24 -14.54 20.80 10.22
CA GLU A 24 -14.59 21.82 9.14
C GLU A 24 -13.19 22.12 8.60
N GLU A 25 -12.22 22.27 9.51
CA GLU A 25 -10.84 22.55 9.16
C GLU A 25 -10.18 21.34 8.49
N MET A 26 -10.44 20.13 8.99
CA MET A 26 -10.01 18.87 8.38
C MET A 26 -10.55 18.73 6.97
N LEU A 27 -11.85 19.00 6.76
CA LEU A 27 -12.47 18.91 5.43
C LEU A 27 -11.81 19.86 4.45
N LYS A 28 -11.61 21.12 4.85
CA LYS A 28 -10.91 22.11 4.03
C LYS A 28 -9.48 21.66 3.72
N ARG A 29 -8.72 21.24 4.74
CA ARG A 29 -7.34 20.79 4.59
C ARG A 29 -7.23 19.61 3.62
N VAL A 30 -8.04 18.58 3.81
CA VAL A 30 -7.95 17.36 3.00
C VAL A 30 -8.43 17.62 1.57
N ARG A 31 -9.59 18.26 1.39
CA ARG A 31 -10.18 18.51 0.07
C ARG A 31 -9.38 19.51 -0.76
N ASP A 32 -9.00 20.64 -0.16
CA ASP A 32 -8.50 21.81 -0.90
C ASP A 32 -6.98 21.88 -0.94
N GLU A 33 -6.27 21.14 -0.09
CA GLU A 33 -4.81 21.17 -0.02
C GLU A 33 -4.18 19.79 -0.23
N VAL A 34 -4.58 18.76 0.52
CA VAL A 34 -3.96 17.42 0.46
C VAL A 34 -4.20 16.73 -0.89
N PHE A 35 -5.45 16.65 -1.36
CA PHE A 35 -5.76 16.03 -2.65
C PHE A 35 -5.09 16.76 -3.83
N PRO A 36 -5.13 18.11 -3.92
CA PRO A 36 -4.39 18.85 -4.93
C PRO A 36 -2.86 18.65 -4.84
N HIS A 37 -2.28 18.54 -3.65
CA HIS A 37 -0.85 18.24 -3.49
C HIS A 37 -0.47 16.88 -4.08
N PHE A 38 -1.31 15.85 -3.88
CA PHE A 38 -1.05 14.56 -4.52
C PHE A 38 -1.12 14.62 -6.05
N LYS A 39 -1.93 15.53 -6.62
CA LYS A 39 -1.94 15.77 -8.08
C LYS A 39 -0.68 16.46 -8.59
N THR A 40 -0.03 17.30 -7.78
CA THR A 40 1.21 17.96 -8.21
C THR A 40 2.41 17.02 -8.08
N VAL A 41 2.49 16.25 -6.98
CA VAL A 41 3.48 15.18 -6.80
C VAL A 41 3.33 14.11 -7.89
N ALA A 42 2.10 13.85 -8.31
CA ALA A 42 1.78 12.90 -9.36
C ALA A 42 2.37 13.24 -10.73
N LEU A 43 2.46 14.52 -11.07
CA LEU A 43 2.89 14.98 -12.40
C LEU A 43 4.40 14.79 -12.65
N GLU A 44 5.16 14.34 -11.64
CA GLU A 44 6.60 14.14 -11.73
C GLU A 44 7.02 12.76 -12.31
N GLY A 45 6.11 12.07 -13.01
CA GLY A 45 6.43 10.89 -13.83
C GLY A 45 6.51 9.55 -13.08
N THR A 46 5.86 9.44 -11.92
CA THR A 46 5.74 8.15 -11.19
C THR A 46 4.39 7.50 -11.49
N THR A 47 4.33 6.16 -11.54
CA THR A 47 3.08 5.40 -11.74
C THR A 47 2.02 5.76 -10.68
N TYR A 48 2.46 6.04 -9.44
CA TYR A 48 1.60 6.56 -8.37
C TYR A 48 0.85 7.84 -8.78
N GLY A 49 1.52 8.68 -9.55
CA GLY A 49 0.97 9.93 -9.99
C GLY A 49 -0.18 9.82 -10.98
N GLU A 50 -0.07 8.90 -11.92
CA GLU A 50 -1.13 8.67 -12.90
C GLU A 50 -2.44 8.24 -12.24
N TYR A 51 -2.37 7.46 -11.15
CA TYR A 51 -3.55 7.05 -10.38
C TYR A 51 -4.16 8.20 -9.56
N MET A 52 -3.34 9.10 -9.04
CA MET A 52 -3.79 10.19 -8.16
C MET A 52 -4.21 11.46 -8.90
N LYS A 53 -3.90 11.59 -10.20
CA LYS A 53 -4.20 12.79 -11.00
C LYS A 53 -5.67 13.21 -10.96
N ASP A 54 -6.58 12.24 -10.93
CA ASP A 54 -8.03 12.46 -10.95
C ASP A 54 -8.67 12.27 -9.57
N ALA A 55 -7.87 12.00 -8.54
CA ALA A 55 -8.39 11.77 -7.19
C ALA A 55 -9.15 13.01 -6.68
N GLN A 56 -10.31 12.78 -6.09
CA GLN A 56 -11.14 13.80 -5.45
C GLN A 56 -11.72 13.28 -4.15
N LEU A 57 -11.77 14.13 -3.12
CA LEU A 57 -12.47 13.81 -1.90
C LEU A 57 -13.99 13.98 -2.12
N MET A 58 -14.73 12.86 -2.11
CA MET A 58 -16.18 12.88 -2.30
C MET A 58 -16.96 13.13 -1.00
N ILE A 59 -16.31 13.08 0.15
CA ILE A 59 -16.94 13.31 1.46
C ILE A 59 -17.22 14.82 1.62
N GLN A 60 -18.50 15.18 1.70
CA GLN A 60 -18.93 16.58 1.88
C GLN A 60 -19.21 16.96 3.34
N LYS A 61 -19.49 15.97 4.19
CA LYS A 61 -19.88 16.23 5.59
C LYS A 61 -18.64 16.19 6.51
N PRO A 62 -18.32 17.28 7.23
CA PRO A 62 -17.20 17.35 8.17
C PRO A 62 -17.15 16.18 9.17
N SER A 63 -18.28 15.86 9.80
CA SER A 63 -18.34 14.80 10.80
C SER A 63 -18.08 13.40 10.23
N LEU A 64 -18.43 13.18 8.94
CA LEU A 64 -18.19 11.91 8.28
C LEU A 64 -16.71 11.73 7.97
N LEU A 65 -16.03 12.82 7.56
CA LEU A 65 -14.58 12.78 7.36
C LEU A 65 -13.83 12.47 8.66
N VAL A 66 -14.18 13.16 9.76
CA VAL A 66 -13.59 12.88 11.07
C VAL A 66 -13.80 11.42 11.47
N SER A 67 -15.02 10.90 11.28
CA SER A 67 -15.32 9.50 11.58
C SER A 67 -14.51 8.52 10.72
N ALA A 68 -14.34 8.81 9.43
CA ALA A 68 -13.53 7.98 8.53
C ALA A 68 -12.04 8.02 8.91
N VAL A 69 -11.49 9.21 9.20
CA VAL A 69 -10.09 9.38 9.64
C VAL A 69 -9.82 8.62 10.93
N ASN A 70 -10.71 8.74 11.93
CA ASN A 70 -10.58 8.01 13.19
C ASN A 70 -10.67 6.49 13.01
N GLN A 71 -11.53 6.01 12.10
CA GLN A 71 -11.61 4.60 11.78
C GLN A 71 -10.32 4.10 11.11
N ILE A 72 -9.76 4.85 10.16
CA ILE A 72 -8.48 4.52 9.51
C ILE A 72 -7.33 4.51 10.51
N GLU A 73 -7.27 5.48 11.42
CA GLU A 73 -6.26 5.53 12.49
C GLU A 73 -6.30 4.30 13.40
N ALA A 74 -7.49 3.77 13.65
CA ALA A 74 -7.68 2.58 14.50
C ALA A 74 -7.36 1.26 13.79
N LEU A 75 -7.08 1.27 12.47
CA LEU A 75 -6.74 0.05 11.75
C LEU A 75 -5.30 -0.37 12.10
N PRO A 76 -5.05 -1.67 12.33
CA PRO A 76 -3.72 -2.19 12.63
C PRO A 76 -2.87 -2.25 11.35
N LEU A 77 -2.51 -1.08 10.82
CA LEU A 77 -1.77 -0.96 9.57
C LEU A 77 -0.27 -1.27 9.72
N THR A 78 0.26 -1.59 10.90
CA THR A 78 1.71 -1.71 11.09
C THR A 78 2.32 -3.03 10.61
N GLN A 79 1.50 -4.04 10.33
CA GLN A 79 1.96 -5.30 9.75
C GLN A 79 1.95 -5.18 8.22
N GLY A 80 3.08 -5.50 7.57
CA GLY A 80 3.27 -5.33 6.12
C GLY A 80 2.17 -5.97 5.27
N ASP A 81 1.76 -7.19 5.63
CA ASP A 81 0.71 -7.93 4.92
C ASP A 81 -0.71 -7.39 5.25
N THR A 82 -0.92 -6.86 6.45
CA THR A 82 -2.24 -6.39 6.91
C THR A 82 -2.75 -5.16 6.16
N LYS A 83 -1.87 -4.29 5.64
CA LYS A 83 -2.28 -3.16 4.78
C LYS A 83 -2.85 -3.67 3.45
N GLY A 84 -2.18 -4.63 2.84
CA GLY A 84 -2.60 -5.28 1.61
C GLY A 84 -3.92 -6.03 1.81
N ASP A 85 -3.99 -6.85 2.85
CA ASP A 85 -5.19 -7.61 3.22
C ASP A 85 -6.39 -6.71 3.51
N LEU A 86 -6.18 -5.60 4.21
CA LEU A 86 -7.23 -4.63 4.47
C LEU A 86 -7.70 -3.92 3.19
N TYR A 87 -6.77 -3.52 2.32
CA TYR A 87 -7.13 -2.93 1.04
C TYR A 87 -7.96 -3.91 0.21
N GLU A 88 -7.54 -5.18 0.16
CA GLU A 88 -8.29 -6.24 -0.50
C GLU A 88 -9.62 -6.56 0.17
N TYR A 89 -9.68 -6.54 1.50
CA TYR A 89 -10.91 -6.73 2.25
C TYR A 89 -11.91 -5.61 1.97
N LEU A 90 -11.47 -4.36 1.99
CA LEU A 90 -12.31 -3.20 1.66
C LEU A 90 -12.81 -3.30 0.21
N LEU A 91 -11.94 -3.67 -0.74
CA LEU A 91 -12.35 -3.95 -2.12
C LEU A 91 -13.38 -5.09 -2.17
N SER A 92 -13.18 -6.17 -1.39
CA SER A 92 -14.12 -7.30 -1.34
C SER A 92 -15.51 -6.87 -0.85
N LYS A 93 -15.58 -5.92 0.10
CA LYS A 93 -16.83 -5.37 0.64
C LYS A 93 -17.50 -4.36 -0.29
N LEU A 94 -16.73 -3.60 -1.06
CA LEU A 94 -17.25 -2.71 -2.10
C LEU A 94 -17.82 -3.52 -3.28
N THR A 95 -17.19 -4.65 -3.64
CA THR A 95 -17.70 -5.56 -4.68
C THR A 95 -19.00 -6.29 -4.30
N THR A 96 -19.31 -6.43 -3.01
CA THR A 96 -20.58 -7.03 -2.55
C THR A 96 -21.81 -6.17 -2.89
N ALA A 97 -21.65 -4.89 -3.23
CA ALA A 97 -22.74 -4.01 -3.64
C ALA A 97 -23.30 -4.28 -5.06
N GLY A 98 -22.80 -5.32 -5.74
CA GLY A 98 -23.33 -5.81 -7.00
C GLY A 98 -22.44 -5.46 -8.18
N ILE A 99 -21.44 -6.30 -8.44
CA ILE A 99 -21.03 -6.84 -9.75
C ILE A 99 -19.75 -7.68 -9.53
N ASN A 100 -19.88 -8.99 -9.78
CA ASN A 100 -18.86 -9.98 -10.15
C ASN A 100 -17.66 -10.25 -9.21
N GLY A 101 -17.82 -11.21 -8.30
CA GLY A 101 -16.72 -11.97 -7.68
C GLY A 101 -15.94 -12.86 -8.66
N GLN A 102 -15.44 -12.29 -9.76
CA GLN A 102 -14.78 -13.00 -10.87
C GLN A 102 -13.28 -12.68 -11.03
N PHE A 103 -12.66 -11.92 -10.12
CA PHE A 103 -11.29 -11.39 -10.33
C PHE A 103 -10.35 -11.52 -9.12
N ARG A 104 -10.61 -12.48 -8.22
CA ARG A 104 -9.80 -12.67 -7.00
C ARG A 104 -9.48 -14.13 -6.77
N THR A 105 -8.20 -14.44 -6.65
CA THR A 105 -7.71 -15.75 -6.18
C THR A 105 -7.50 -15.69 -4.66
N PRO A 106 -8.04 -16.62 -3.87
CA PRO A 106 -7.78 -16.69 -2.43
C PRO A 106 -6.28 -16.75 -2.10
N ARG A 107 -5.85 -16.05 -1.03
CA ARG A 107 -4.41 -15.91 -0.67
C ARG A 107 -3.68 -17.24 -0.54
N HIS A 108 -4.21 -18.17 0.24
CA HIS A 108 -3.62 -19.50 0.40
C HIS A 108 -3.43 -20.28 -0.92
N ILE A 109 -4.22 -20.00 -1.95
CA ILE A 109 -4.02 -20.61 -3.29
C ILE A 109 -2.87 -19.91 -4.01
N ILE A 110 -2.80 -18.58 -3.94
CA ILE A 110 -1.67 -17.83 -4.51
C ILE A 110 -0.37 -18.28 -3.86
N ASP A 111 -0.32 -18.31 -2.53
CA ASP A 111 0.87 -18.67 -1.76
C ASP A 111 1.33 -20.09 -2.13
N PHE A 112 0.39 -21.06 -2.16
CA PHE A 112 0.69 -22.43 -2.58
C PHE A 112 1.24 -22.49 -4.01
N MET A 113 0.64 -21.74 -4.96
CA MET A 113 1.08 -21.76 -6.35
C MET A 113 2.45 -21.09 -6.53
N VAL A 114 2.74 -20.00 -5.80
CA VAL A 114 4.05 -19.34 -5.83
C VAL A 114 5.11 -20.23 -5.20
N GLU A 115 4.83 -20.85 -4.05
CA GLU A 115 5.74 -21.79 -3.40
C GLU A 115 6.04 -23.01 -4.28
N LEU A 116 5.03 -23.51 -5.01
CA LEU A 116 5.22 -24.62 -5.96
C LEU A 116 6.04 -24.20 -7.19
N MET A 117 5.83 -22.98 -7.67
CA MET A 117 6.53 -22.42 -8.83
C MET A 117 7.99 -22.08 -8.51
N ASP A 118 8.28 -21.69 -7.27
CA ASP A 118 9.60 -21.28 -6.76
C ASP A 118 10.33 -20.31 -7.70
N PRO A 119 9.76 -19.11 -7.97
CA PRO A 119 10.31 -18.18 -8.94
C PRO A 119 11.74 -17.76 -8.59
N GLN A 120 12.58 -17.62 -9.62
CA GLN A 120 13.97 -17.18 -9.50
C GLN A 120 14.17 -15.74 -9.98
N PRO A 121 15.14 -14.99 -9.45
CA PRO A 121 15.32 -13.57 -9.75
C PRO A 121 15.79 -13.29 -11.19
N THR A 122 16.17 -14.33 -11.94
CA THR A 122 16.52 -14.25 -13.37
C THR A 122 15.34 -14.52 -14.31
N GLU A 123 14.16 -14.85 -13.77
CA GLU A 123 12.99 -15.23 -14.55
C GLU A 123 12.04 -14.04 -14.75
N THR A 124 11.29 -14.05 -15.84
CA THR A 124 10.26 -13.04 -16.10
C THR A 124 8.90 -13.61 -15.77
N ILE A 125 8.20 -12.97 -14.82
CA ILE A 125 6.87 -13.39 -14.38
C ILE A 125 5.83 -12.49 -15.06
N ALA A 126 4.80 -13.09 -15.64
CA ALA A 126 3.68 -12.37 -16.23
C ALA A 126 2.36 -13.00 -15.79
N ASP A 127 1.43 -12.16 -15.33
CA ASP A 127 0.05 -12.54 -15.03
C ASP A 127 -0.89 -11.76 -15.98
N PRO A 128 -1.41 -12.38 -17.06
CA PRO A 128 -2.25 -11.71 -18.05
C PRO A 128 -3.67 -11.40 -17.54
N ALA A 129 -4.03 -11.87 -16.33
CA ALA A 129 -5.33 -11.66 -15.70
C ALA A 129 -5.17 -11.20 -14.24
N CYS A 130 -4.19 -10.33 -13.99
CA CYS A 130 -3.65 -10.08 -12.66
C CYS A 130 -4.63 -9.57 -11.60
N GLY A 131 -5.78 -9.00 -11.97
CA GLY A 131 -6.74 -8.47 -11.00
C GLY A 131 -6.09 -7.45 -10.06
N THR A 132 -6.04 -7.73 -8.75
CA THR A 132 -5.31 -6.90 -7.76
C THR A 132 -3.78 -7.06 -7.78
N GLY A 133 -3.24 -7.90 -8.66
CA GLY A 133 -1.82 -8.21 -8.71
C GLY A 133 -1.38 -9.25 -7.68
N GLY A 134 -2.30 -10.04 -7.12
CA GLY A 134 -2.03 -10.94 -6.01
C GLY A 134 -0.86 -11.90 -6.25
N PHE A 135 -0.77 -12.52 -7.44
CA PHE A 135 0.34 -13.40 -7.82
C PHE A 135 1.67 -12.65 -7.92
N LEU A 136 1.69 -11.46 -8.53
CA LEU A 136 2.91 -10.69 -8.73
C LEU A 136 3.48 -10.18 -7.39
N VAL A 137 2.60 -9.72 -6.50
CA VAL A 137 3.00 -9.30 -5.14
C VAL A 137 3.57 -10.47 -4.36
N ARG A 138 2.88 -11.62 -4.33
CA ARG A 138 3.36 -12.80 -3.59
C ARG A 138 4.64 -13.40 -4.20
N ALA A 139 4.82 -13.33 -5.52
CA ALA A 139 6.08 -13.74 -6.14
C ALA A 139 7.25 -12.86 -5.72
N MET A 140 7.07 -11.53 -5.64
CA MET A 140 8.10 -10.63 -5.13
C MET A 140 8.39 -10.87 -3.65
N GLU A 141 7.36 -11.08 -2.82
CA GLU A 141 7.55 -11.41 -1.40
C GLU A 141 8.28 -12.74 -1.20
N HIS A 142 8.01 -13.75 -2.04
CA HIS A 142 8.75 -15.02 -2.07
C HIS A 142 10.23 -14.77 -2.40
N LEU A 143 10.53 -14.02 -3.46
CA LEU A 143 11.90 -13.66 -3.82
C LEU A 143 12.60 -12.89 -2.69
N MET A 144 11.93 -11.92 -2.07
CA MET A 144 12.50 -11.20 -0.94
C MET A 144 12.83 -12.14 0.22
N ARG A 145 11.94 -13.09 0.53
CA ARG A 145 12.15 -14.08 1.61
C ARG A 145 13.33 -15.02 1.32
N GLU A 146 13.40 -15.60 0.11
CA GLU A 146 14.44 -16.57 -0.25
C GLU A 146 15.81 -15.91 -0.50
N PHE A 147 15.83 -14.65 -0.94
CA PHE A 147 17.04 -13.91 -1.28
C PHE A 147 17.31 -12.76 -0.28
N THR A 148 17.15 -13.06 1.01
CA THR A 148 17.62 -12.22 2.11
C THR A 148 18.73 -12.93 2.88
N SER A 149 19.85 -12.23 3.13
CA SER A 149 20.93 -12.75 3.97
C SER A 149 20.51 -12.80 5.44
N GLU A 150 21.23 -13.55 6.28
CA GLU A 150 20.93 -13.59 7.73
C GLU A 150 20.95 -12.17 8.36
N ASP A 151 21.90 -11.33 7.95
CA ASP A 151 22.01 -9.93 8.38
C ASP A 151 20.89 -9.04 7.82
N GLY A 152 20.31 -9.44 6.69
CA GLY A 152 19.21 -8.75 6.02
C GLY A 152 17.83 -9.10 6.58
N VAL A 153 17.72 -10.05 7.53
CA VAL A 153 16.47 -10.35 8.24
C VAL A 153 16.33 -9.39 9.42
N LEU A 154 15.39 -8.45 9.29
CA LEU A 154 15.09 -7.49 10.34
C LEU A 154 13.90 -7.98 11.17
N GLU A 155 13.94 -7.77 12.48
CA GLU A 155 12.81 -8.02 13.36
C GLU A 155 12.23 -6.70 13.86
N GLU A 156 10.95 -6.49 13.62
CA GLU A 156 10.20 -5.37 14.15
C GLU A 156 9.09 -5.85 15.08
N THR A 157 8.72 -5.02 16.05
CA THR A 157 7.58 -5.29 16.93
C THR A 157 6.37 -4.53 16.39
N GLY A 158 5.31 -5.26 16.03
CA GLY A 158 4.05 -4.64 15.63
C GLY A 158 3.38 -3.92 16.79
N ASP A 159 2.40 -3.07 16.48
CA ASP A 159 1.60 -2.35 17.49
C ASP A 159 0.84 -3.30 18.45
N ASP A 160 0.65 -4.56 18.06
CA ASP A 160 0.08 -5.63 18.89
C ASP A 160 1.10 -6.27 19.84
N GLY A 161 2.34 -5.78 19.86
CA GLY A 161 3.44 -6.27 20.68
C GLY A 161 4.07 -7.57 20.15
N LYS A 162 3.67 -8.06 18.97
CA LYS A 162 4.22 -9.29 18.41
C LYS A 162 5.39 -8.99 17.47
N PRO A 163 6.48 -9.76 17.56
CA PRO A 163 7.57 -9.64 16.60
C PRO A 163 7.12 -10.16 15.23
N TYR A 164 7.56 -9.48 14.17
CA TYR A 164 7.43 -9.94 12.80
C TYR A 164 8.75 -9.72 12.06
N LYS A 165 9.01 -10.54 11.05
CA LYS A 165 10.22 -10.47 10.24
C LYS A 165 9.98 -9.62 9.01
N ILE A 166 10.96 -8.80 8.67
CA ILE A 166 11.07 -8.07 7.41
C ILE A 166 12.25 -8.65 6.67
N PHE A 167 11.98 -9.12 5.45
CA PHE A 167 13.00 -9.61 4.53
C PHE A 167 13.40 -8.47 3.62
N THR A 168 14.67 -8.07 3.62
CA THR A 168 15.13 -6.90 2.86
C THR A 168 15.34 -7.20 1.38
N GLY A 169 15.55 -8.46 1.01
CA GLY A 169 15.90 -8.87 -0.34
C GLY A 169 17.31 -8.40 -0.75
N ASP A 170 18.22 -8.21 0.19
CA ASP A 170 19.56 -7.67 -0.07
C ASP A 170 20.39 -8.52 -1.06
N LEU A 171 20.12 -9.82 -1.15
CA LEU A 171 20.75 -10.70 -2.14
C LEU A 171 20.13 -10.58 -3.54
N LEU A 172 19.05 -9.79 -3.70
CA LEU A 172 18.46 -9.46 -5.01
C LEU A 172 19.19 -8.33 -5.73
N GLU A 173 20.06 -7.56 -5.05
CA GLU A 173 20.76 -6.42 -5.65
C GLU A 173 21.51 -6.77 -6.97
N PRO A 174 22.18 -7.93 -7.11
CA PRO A 174 22.78 -8.32 -8.39
C PRO A 174 21.80 -8.48 -9.55
N TYR A 175 20.52 -8.69 -9.27
CA TYR A 175 19.45 -8.93 -10.25
C TYR A 175 18.54 -7.71 -10.44
N ARG A 176 18.88 -6.57 -9.83
CA ARG A 176 18.07 -5.34 -9.83
C ARG A 176 17.72 -4.81 -11.22
N ASP A 177 18.58 -5.03 -12.21
CA ASP A 177 18.30 -4.59 -13.59
C ASP A 177 17.23 -5.45 -14.28
N HIS A 178 16.94 -6.65 -13.74
CA HIS A 178 15.97 -7.60 -14.28
C HIS A 178 14.62 -7.57 -13.52
N ILE A 179 14.63 -7.14 -12.26
CA ILE A 179 13.45 -7.03 -11.37
C ILE A 179 12.88 -5.61 -11.40
#